data_AF-A0A842HDK3-F1
#
_entry.id   AF-A0A842HDK3-F1
#
_cell.length_a   1.000
_cell.length_b   1.000
_cell.length_c   1.000
_cell.angle_alpha   90.00
_cell.angle_beta   90.00
_cell.angle_gamma   90.00
#
_symmetry.space_group_name_H-M   'P 1'
#
loop_
_entity.id
_entity.type
_entity.pdbx_description
1 polymer ?
#
loop_
_entity_poly.entity_id
_entity_poly.type
_entity_poly.pdbx_seq_one_letter_code
_entity_poly.pdbx_strand_id
1 'polypeptide(L)'
;MKFRTSLNEALSVLLLFLGVIWLFFAYVLPLNVESNASSSVSYFEYKLAGWIQSKVVQGKLTEADVAEILDEQWHIKVEDGGRRYLHALVYYICESSRPPLWPGWLACVVGFVGGAISRRRICADRAAANTKRK
;
A
#
# COMPACT_ATOMS: atom_id res chain seq x y z
N MET A 1 22.24 -18.65 31.43
CA MET A 1 21.02 -17.82 31.44
C MET A 1 21.14 -16.52 30.62
N LYS A 2 22.25 -15.77 30.72
CA LYS A 2 22.54 -14.52 29.97
C LYS A 2 22.39 -14.57 28.43
N PHE A 3 22.63 -15.73 27.82
CA PHE A 3 22.56 -15.88 26.35
C PHE A 3 21.11 -15.88 25.81
N ARG A 4 20.16 -16.45 26.57
CA ARG A 4 18.73 -16.50 26.18
C ARG A 4 18.06 -15.13 26.24
N THR A 5 18.47 -14.27 27.17
CA THR A 5 17.93 -12.90 27.29
C THR A 5 18.40 -12.01 26.14
N SER A 6 19.66 -12.12 25.72
CA SER A 6 20.20 -11.38 24.56
C SER A 6 19.50 -11.76 23.26
N LEU A 7 19.25 -13.05 23.05
CA LEU A 7 18.56 -13.56 21.85
C LEU A 7 17.12 -13.03 21.75
N ASN A 8 16.39 -12.99 22.86
CA ASN A 8 15.00 -12.54 22.88
C ASN A 8 14.87 -11.02 22.62
N GLU A 9 15.84 -10.23 23.06
CA GLU A 9 15.89 -8.80 22.77
C GLU A 9 16.19 -8.54 21.30
N ALA A 10 17.20 -9.22 20.75
CA ALA A 10 17.53 -9.13 19.33
C ALA A 10 16.33 -9.53 18.45
N LEU A 11 15.63 -10.60 18.81
CA LEU A 11 14.45 -11.09 18.07
C LEU A 11 13.26 -10.13 18.18
N SER A 12 13.05 -9.50 19.34
CA SER A 12 11.99 -8.49 19.53
C SER A 12 12.25 -7.25 18.66
N VAL A 13 13.50 -6.79 18.60
CA VAL A 13 13.91 -5.67 17.76
C VAL A 13 13.76 -6.02 16.28
N LEU A 14 14.17 -7.22 15.87
CA LEU A 14 14.04 -7.68 14.49
C LEU A 14 12.57 -7.76 14.05
N LEU A 15 11.67 -8.23 14.91
CA LEU A 15 10.22 -8.25 14.64
C LEU A 15 9.62 -6.85 14.50
N LEU A 16 10.07 -5.89 15.30
CA LEU A 16 9.66 -4.49 15.15
C LEU A 16 10.10 -3.91 13.80
N PHE A 17 11.36 -4.11 13.42
CA PHE A 17 11.85 -3.66 12.11
C PHE A 17 11.12 -4.35 10.96
N LEU A 18 10.94 -5.67 11.04
CA LEU A 18 10.21 -6.42 10.01
C LEU A 18 8.75 -5.95 9.90
N GLY A 19 8.08 -5.69 11.02
CA GLY A 19 6.72 -5.17 11.04
C GLY A 19 6.60 -3.77 10.44
N VAL A 20 7.51 -2.87 10.78
CA VAL A 20 7.54 -1.51 10.21
C VAL A 20 7.87 -1.54 8.72
N ILE A 21 8.84 -2.36 8.30
CA ILE A 21 9.16 -2.57 6.88
C ILE A 21 7.94 -3.12 6.15
N TRP A 22 7.25 -4.12 6.69
CA TRP A 22 6.04 -4.67 6.09
C TRP A 22 4.95 -3.61 5.92
N LEU A 23 4.68 -2.82 6.96
CA LEU A 23 3.68 -1.74 6.88
C LEU A 23 4.07 -0.68 5.85
N PHE A 24 5.36 -0.35 5.75
CA PHE A 24 5.86 0.53 4.70
C PHE A 24 5.60 -0.05 3.30
N PHE A 25 5.95 -1.31 3.07
CA PHE A 25 5.73 -1.97 1.78
C PHE A 25 4.24 -2.13 1.45
N ALA A 26 3.40 -2.45 2.44
CA ALA A 26 1.97 -2.65 2.24
C ALA A 26 1.20 -1.33 2.07
N TYR A 27 1.75 -0.20 2.50
CA TYR A 27 1.08 1.11 2.42
C TYR A 27 1.68 2.03 1.35
N VAL A 28 3.00 2.23 1.36
CA VAL A 28 3.67 3.24 0.53
C VAL A 28 3.82 2.79 -0.92
N LEU A 29 4.11 1.52 -1.17
CA LEU A 29 4.23 1.04 -2.56
C LEU A 29 2.89 1.11 -3.30
N PRO A 30 1.76 0.64 -2.75
CA PRO A 30 0.49 0.78 -3.45
C PRO A 30 0.10 2.23 -3.72
N LEU A 31 0.36 3.15 -2.79
CA LEU A 31 0.10 4.58 -3.00
C LEU A 31 0.91 5.16 -4.17
N ASN A 32 2.17 4.76 -4.31
CA ASN A 32 3.01 5.18 -5.44
C ASN A 32 2.56 4.55 -6.76
N VAL A 33 2.15 3.27 -6.74
CA VAL A 33 1.63 2.60 -7.93
C VAL A 33 0.32 3.25 -8.38
N GLU A 34 -0.57 3.56 -7.45
CA GLU A 34 -1.84 4.22 -7.71
C GLU A 34 -1.65 5.62 -8.29
N SER A 35 -0.74 6.44 -7.75
CA SER A 35 -0.48 7.78 -8.27
C SER A 35 0.12 7.73 -9.68
N ASN A 36 1.04 6.81 -9.93
CA ASN A 36 1.66 6.62 -11.24
C ASN A 36 0.66 6.05 -12.25
N ALA A 37 -0.18 5.11 -11.85
CA ALA A 37 -1.19 4.52 -12.71
C ALA A 37 -2.26 5.58 -13.07
N SER A 38 -2.73 6.35 -12.09
CA SER A 38 -3.66 7.46 -12.31
C SER A 38 -3.09 8.52 -13.25
N SER A 39 -1.82 8.88 -13.08
CA SER A 39 -1.12 9.79 -13.99
C SER A 39 -1.01 9.24 -15.42
N SER A 40 -0.69 7.95 -15.56
CA SER A 40 -0.58 7.28 -16.86
C SER A 40 -1.93 7.21 -17.57
N VAL A 41 -3.01 6.97 -16.83
CA VAL A 41 -4.39 6.98 -17.33
C VAL A 41 -4.76 8.36 -17.86
N SER A 42 -4.52 9.43 -17.08
CA SER A 42 -4.80 10.80 -17.53
C SER A 42 -4.01 11.18 -18.78
N TYR A 43 -2.74 10.77 -18.85
CA TYR A 43 -1.92 11.00 -20.05
C TYR A 43 -2.44 10.24 -21.28
N PHE A 44 -2.92 9.02 -21.09
CA PHE A 44 -3.55 8.23 -22.13
C PHE A 44 -4.84 8.86 -22.62
N GLU A 45 -5.74 9.28 -21.72
CA GLU A 45 -6.99 9.97 -22.07
C GLU A 45 -6.72 11.25 -22.86
N TYR A 46 -5.71 12.05 -22.44
CA TYR A 46 -5.31 13.24 -23.16
C TYR A 46 -4.83 12.94 -24.60
N LYS A 47 -3.95 11.93 -24.76
CA LYS A 47 -3.49 11.52 -26.10
C LYS A 47 -4.60 10.94 -26.95
N LEU A 48 -5.51 10.19 -26.34
CA LEU A 48 -6.64 9.59 -27.02
C LEU A 48 -7.60 10.68 -27.53
N ALA A 49 -7.91 11.68 -26.69
CA ALA A 49 -8.73 12.82 -27.08
C ALA A 49 -8.11 13.57 -28.28
N GLY A 50 -6.81 13.86 -28.23
CA GLY A 50 -6.10 14.49 -29.36
C GLY A 50 -6.10 13.65 -30.63
N TRP A 51 -5.91 12.33 -30.50
CA TRP A 51 -5.99 11.41 -31.64
C TRP A 51 -7.41 11.35 -32.23
N ILE A 52 -8.45 11.24 -31.40
CA ILE A 52 -9.86 11.21 -31.84
C ILE A 52 -10.20 12.50 -32.58
N GLN A 53 -9.86 13.66 -32.02
CA GLN A 53 -10.08 14.95 -32.67
C GLN A 53 -9.40 15.00 -34.05
N SER A 54 -8.17 14.47 -34.16
CA SER A 54 -7.48 14.37 -35.46
C SER A 54 -8.22 13.48 -36.47
N LYS A 55 -8.92 12.44 -36.02
CA LYS A 55 -9.68 11.51 -36.88
C LYS A 55 -11.04 12.05 -37.28
N VAL A 56 -11.69 12.81 -36.42
CA VAL A 56 -12.93 13.55 -36.73
C VAL A 56 -12.65 14.60 -37.81
N VAL A 57 -11.58 15.39 -37.66
CA VAL A 57 -11.17 16.39 -38.68
C VAL A 57 -10.82 15.72 -40.02
N GLN A 58 -10.26 14.51 -39.99
CA GLN A 58 -9.98 13.72 -41.20
C GLN A 58 -11.23 13.08 -41.84
N GLY A 59 -12.42 13.28 -41.26
CA GLY A 59 -13.68 12.66 -41.70
C GLY A 59 -13.70 11.14 -41.57
N LYS A 60 -12.80 10.56 -40.76
CA LYS A 60 -12.67 9.11 -40.57
C LYS A 60 -13.52 8.58 -39.41
N LEU A 61 -13.89 9.45 -38.48
CA LEU A 61 -14.79 9.15 -37.36
C LEU A 61 -15.95 10.13 -37.39
N THR A 62 -17.16 9.65 -37.11
CA THR A 62 -18.31 10.52 -36.87
C THR A 62 -18.44 10.87 -35.39
N GLU A 63 -19.08 11.99 -35.08
CA GLU A 63 -19.29 12.41 -33.69
C GLU A 63 -20.14 11.42 -32.88
N ALA A 64 -20.99 10.63 -33.56
CA ALA A 64 -21.76 9.56 -32.93
C ALA A 64 -20.85 8.43 -32.40
N ASP A 65 -19.86 8.00 -33.20
CA ASP A 65 -18.89 6.97 -32.80
C ASP A 65 -18.04 7.45 -31.60
N VAL A 66 -17.76 8.76 -31.54
CA VAL A 66 -17.02 9.37 -30.43
C VAL A 66 -17.85 9.36 -29.15
N ALA A 67 -19.15 9.69 -29.23
CA ALA A 67 -20.05 9.72 -28.09
C ALA A 67 -20.34 8.33 -27.49
N GLU A 68 -20.17 7.26 -28.28
CA GLU A 68 -20.26 5.88 -27.82
C GLU A 68 -19.06 5.52 -26.92
N ILE A 69 -17.85 5.90 -27.34
CA ILE A 69 -16.60 5.53 -26.66
C ILE A 69 -16.29 6.47 -25.48
N LEU A 70 -16.63 7.74 -25.61
CA LEU A 70 -16.29 8.80 -24.65
C LEU A 70 -17.54 9.43 -24.02
N ASP A 71 -17.37 9.89 -22.79
CA ASP A 71 -18.34 10.76 -22.10
C ASP A 71 -18.18 12.23 -22.55
N GLU A 72 -19.14 13.09 -22.20
CA GLU A 72 -19.13 14.54 -22.46
C GLU A 72 -17.86 15.23 -21.94
N GLN A 73 -17.21 14.61 -20.95
CA GLN A 73 -15.95 15.06 -20.35
C GLN A 73 -14.70 14.39 -20.97
N TRP A 74 -14.82 13.67 -22.09
CA TRP A 74 -13.73 12.94 -22.76
C TRP A 74 -13.11 11.82 -21.93
N HIS A 75 -13.85 11.29 -20.95
CA HIS A 75 -13.44 10.09 -20.22
C HIS A 75 -13.92 8.82 -20.93
N ILE A 76 -13.10 7.78 -20.87
CA ILE A 76 -13.41 6.49 -21.50
C ILE A 76 -14.51 5.81 -20.69
N LYS A 77 -15.62 5.47 -21.37
CA LYS A 77 -16.70 4.66 -20.81
C LYS A 77 -16.26 3.19 -20.81
N VAL A 78 -16.22 2.56 -19.65
CA VAL A 78 -16.09 1.10 -19.54
C VAL A 78 -17.45 0.55 -19.13
N GLU A 79 -18.14 -0.10 -20.07
CA GLU A 79 -19.43 -0.73 -19.85
C GLU A 79 -19.27 -2.04 -19.06
N ASP A 80 -19.31 -1.93 -17.74
CA ASP A 80 -19.55 -3.08 -16.86
C ASP A 80 -20.48 -2.65 -15.72
N GLY A 81 -21.79 -2.71 -15.98
CA GLY A 81 -22.86 -2.71 -14.96
C GLY A 81 -23.03 -1.47 -14.07
N GLY A 82 -22.28 -0.39 -14.30
CA GLY A 82 -22.49 0.88 -13.60
C GLY A 82 -21.30 1.80 -13.76
N ARG A 83 -21.43 2.82 -14.63
CA ARG A 83 -20.56 4.00 -14.80
C ARG A 83 -19.19 3.92 -14.11
N ARG A 84 -18.31 3.03 -14.56
CA ARG A 84 -16.91 2.98 -14.09
C ARG A 84 -16.05 3.62 -15.15
N TYR A 85 -15.50 4.78 -14.83
CA TYR A 85 -14.47 5.42 -15.62
C TYR A 85 -13.18 4.58 -15.57
N LEU A 86 -12.33 4.67 -16.59
CA LEU A 86 -11.03 3.97 -16.62
C LEU A 86 -10.22 4.18 -15.32
N HIS A 87 -10.27 5.40 -14.78
CA HIS A 87 -9.71 5.75 -13.46
C HIS A 87 -10.25 4.88 -12.32
N ALA A 88 -11.56 4.65 -12.26
CA ALA A 88 -12.19 3.85 -11.21
C ALA A 88 -11.79 2.36 -11.32
N LEU A 89 -11.59 1.87 -12.54
CA LEU A 89 -11.12 0.50 -12.78
C LEU A 89 -9.66 0.32 -12.35
N VAL A 90 -8.80 1.28 -12.69
CA VAL A 90 -7.40 1.30 -12.24
C VAL A 90 -7.31 1.38 -10.72
N TYR A 91 -8.09 2.26 -10.08
CA TYR A 91 -8.18 2.33 -8.63
C TYR A 91 -8.60 0.99 -8.01
N TYR A 92 -9.62 0.34 -8.57
CA TYR A 92 -10.10 -0.96 -8.08
C TYR A 92 -9.02 -2.06 -8.19
N ILE A 93 -8.27 -2.10 -9.30
CA ILE A 93 -7.17 -3.04 -9.48
C ILE A 93 -6.04 -2.75 -8.48
N CYS A 94 -5.68 -1.48 -8.29
CA CYS A 94 -4.68 -1.06 -7.31
C CYS A 94 -5.08 -1.44 -5.89
N GLU A 95 -6.33 -1.21 -5.49
CA GLU A 95 -6.87 -1.56 -4.18
C GLU A 95 -6.89 -3.08 -3.97
N SER A 96 -7.36 -3.84 -4.96
CA SER A 96 -7.45 -5.31 -4.89
C SER A 96 -6.09 -5.99 -4.83
N SER A 97 -5.03 -5.31 -5.27
CA SER A 97 -3.65 -5.82 -5.29
C SER A 97 -2.86 -5.45 -4.02
N ARG A 98 -3.46 -4.73 -3.06
CA ARG A 98 -2.75 -4.29 -1.86
C ARG A 98 -2.38 -5.47 -0.95
N PRO A 99 -1.12 -5.54 -0.48
CA PRO A 99 -0.75 -6.54 0.52
C PRO A 99 -1.55 -6.32 1.81
N PRO A 100 -1.92 -7.39 2.53
CA PRO A 100 -2.59 -7.24 3.80
C PRO A 100 -1.69 -6.53 4.83
N LEU A 101 -2.28 -5.62 5.60
CA LEU A 101 -1.58 -4.86 6.66
C LEU A 101 -1.39 -5.67 7.95
N TRP A 102 -2.27 -6.64 8.19
CA TRP A 102 -2.30 -7.41 9.45
C TRP A 102 -0.97 -8.12 9.80
N PRO A 103 -0.17 -8.67 8.85
CA PRO A 103 1.10 -9.33 9.19
C PRO A 103 2.10 -8.34 9.80
N GLY A 104 2.16 -7.11 9.28
CA GLY A 104 3.04 -6.07 9.79
C GLY A 104 2.64 -5.61 11.19
N TRP A 105 1.33 -5.40 11.42
CA TRP A 105 0.81 -5.09 12.74
C TRP A 105 1.11 -6.18 13.76
N LEU A 106 0.91 -7.45 13.37
CA LEU A 106 1.15 -8.59 14.24
C LEU A 106 2.62 -8.72 14.63
N ALA A 107 3.55 -8.52 13.68
CA ALA A 107 4.98 -8.49 13.96
C ALA A 107 5.36 -7.36 14.94
N CYS A 108 4.81 -6.16 14.77
CA CYS A 108 5.02 -5.04 15.68
C CYS A 108 4.52 -5.35 17.10
N VAL A 109 3.30 -5.89 17.23
CA VAL A 109 2.71 -6.24 18.53
C VAL A 109 3.57 -7.30 19.24
N VAL A 110 3.96 -8.37 18.54
CA VAL A 110 4.79 -9.43 19.12
C VAL A 110 6.15 -8.90 19.54
N GLY A 111 6.79 -8.07 18.72
CA GLY A 111 8.07 -7.43 19.06
C GLY A 111 7.97 -6.54 20.29
N PHE A 112 6.89 -5.74 20.41
CA PHE A 112 6.68 -4.85 21.56
C PHE A 112 6.44 -5.63 22.86
N VAL A 113 5.57 -6.66 22.81
CA VAL A 113 5.28 -7.54 23.95
C VAL A 113 6.55 -8.30 24.39
N GLY A 114 7.31 -8.84 23.43
CA GLY A 114 8.57 -9.53 23.69
C GLY A 114 9.59 -8.63 24.38
N GLY A 115 9.76 -7.40 23.89
CA GLY A 115 10.64 -6.40 24.48
C GLY A 115 10.22 -5.98 25.90
N ALA A 116 8.92 -5.79 26.13
CA ALA A 116 8.39 -5.45 27.45
C ALA A 116 8.63 -6.56 28.48
N ILE A 117 8.44 -7.83 28.10
CA ILE A 117 8.72 -8.98 28.97
C ILE A 117 10.22 -9.07 29.28
N SER A 118 11.10 -8.88 28.30
CA SER A 118 12.55 -8.91 28.52
C SER A 118 12.99 -7.84 29.51
N ARG A 119 12.53 -6.59 29.33
CA ARG A 119 12.83 -5.49 30.25
C ARG A 119 12.38 -5.79 31.67
N ARG A 120 11.16 -6.31 31.86
CA ARG A 120 10.66 -6.70 33.19
C ARG A 120 11.54 -7.74 33.87
N ARG A 121 12.05 -8.73 33.13
CA ARG A 121 12.98 -9.74 33.67
C ARG A 121 14.31 -9.13 34.09
N ILE A 122 14.90 -8.26 33.27
CA ILE A 122 16.16 -7.59 33.61
C ILE A 122 16.01 -6.71 34.86
N CYS A 123 14.89 -5.98 34.97
CA CYS A 123 14.61 -5.17 36.16
C CYS A 123 14.45 -6.04 37.42
N ALA A 124 13.76 -7.17 37.33
CA ALA A 124 13.61 -8.11 38.44
C ALA A 124 14.95 -8.72 38.89
N ASP A 125 15.79 -9.13 37.94
CA ASP A 125 17.12 -9.68 38.22
C ASP A 125 18.03 -8.64 38.90
N ARG A 126 17.98 -7.38 38.44
CA ARG A 126 18.73 -6.26 39.07
C ARG A 126 18.23 -5.96 40.49
N ALA A 127 16.91 -6.00 40.71
CA ALA A 127 16.34 -5.79 42.04
C ALA A 127 16.79 -6.89 43.02
N ALA A 128 16.71 -8.16 42.61
CA ALA A 128 17.14 -9.29 43.43
C ALA A 128 18.66 -9.27 43.73
N ALA A 129 19.49 -8.84 42.78
CA ALA A 129 20.92 -8.70 42.99
C ALA A 129 21.27 -7.61 44.02
N ASN A 130 20.52 -6.50 44.04
CA ASN A 130 20.69 -5.44 45.04
C ASN A 130 20.25 -5.85 46.44
N THR A 131 19.22 -6.71 46.57
CA THR A 131 18.76 -7.20 47.88
C THR A 131 19.77 -8.13 48.54
N LYS A 132 20.52 -8.94 47.76
CA LYS A 132 21.57 -9.84 48.29
C LYS A 132 22.86 -9.13 48.72
N ARG A 133 22.99 -7.84 48.41
CA ARG A 133 24.16 -7.02 48.76
C ARG A 133 24.00 -6.24 50.06
N LYS A 134 22.79 -6.24 50.63
CA LYS A 134 22.50 -5.73 51.97
C LYS A 134 22.50 -6.89 52.95
#